data_AF-G2ZIY3-F1
#
_entry.id   AF-G2ZIY3-F1
#
_cell.length_a   1.000
_cell.length_b   1.000
_cell.length_c   1.000
_cell.angle_alpha   90.00
_cell.angle_beta   90.00
_cell.angle_gamma   90.00
#
_symmetry.space_group_name_H-M   'P 1'
#
loop_
_entity.id
_entity.type
_entity.pdbx_description
1 polymer ?
#
loop_
_entity_poly.entity_id
_entity_poly.type
_entity_poly.pdbx_seq_one_letter_code
_entity_poly.pdbx_strand_id
1 'polypeptide(L)'
;MTTDRTPPAANAATASPMAALDRNRSAYAGLADVLETAGLAEHALYLNWGYRPVDGRQDWATRELPAGELGQMQARLVLEVLGDTPLDGRRVLDVGCGRGGALALMGRLSAPAALAGADLSAANIAYCRKRHVHLRLRFQIADACRLPYPDGSMDVVFNLESSGAYPHVGAFFHHVHRILRVDGRFCFADVFDADSVALVCTALEQTGFALERERSVNAQVRAARELASPGIWRRLDTALATLGKPGLRQELERYLAAPSSGLFQALEDGRVDYRLFHWRKTRPGAGRIDADVIARLATRSARLDAALQGRVSSAPAPGRANAAASAWFPLNAPDAQAGFNVFALPYAGGGASVYRAWTLPRRPGVAPWQLCPVQLPGRESRFGEPLVDDMATLVDCIAEAIGPHTHRPWALLGCSLGSKIAFEVARRFERQGRPPALLFLMACPAPSLPLGRRISTRAEADFAGEVRHLGGTPPEVLADAEMMRTLMPILRNDSALAEHYVAAADAAVNVPVVMVAASDDHLVTVEEARRWQRHAGAGFDWRLVDGGHFFLRQRRRELTDWLLDALRRSERTTRLASTSPA
;
A
#
# COMPACT_ATOMS: atom_id res chain seq x y z
N MET A 1 31.50 -53.36 9.17
CA MET A 1 31.68 -51.89 9.09
C MET A 1 31.53 -51.47 7.64
N THR A 2 30.28 -51.33 7.20
CA THR A 2 29.91 -50.90 5.84
C THR A 2 29.68 -49.40 5.88
N THR A 3 30.56 -48.64 5.24
CA THR A 3 30.49 -47.18 5.13
C THR A 3 29.46 -46.81 4.07
N ASP A 4 28.36 -46.23 4.54
CA ASP A 4 27.28 -45.67 3.76
C ASP A 4 27.79 -44.41 3.02
N ARG A 5 27.84 -44.46 1.69
CA ARG A 5 28.11 -43.29 0.83
C ARG A 5 26.77 -42.84 0.25
N THR A 6 26.17 -41.86 0.90
CA THR A 6 25.06 -41.09 0.35
C THR A 6 25.58 -40.25 -0.83
N PRO A 7 24.97 -40.28 -2.03
CA PRO A 7 25.38 -39.41 -3.14
C PRO A 7 24.97 -37.95 -2.85
N PRO A 8 25.74 -36.95 -3.32
CA PRO A 8 25.38 -35.56 -3.12
C PRO A 8 24.11 -35.21 -3.90
N ALA A 9 23.25 -34.43 -3.26
CA ALA A 9 22.01 -33.92 -3.82
C ALA A 9 22.27 -33.15 -5.14
N ALA A 10 21.47 -33.48 -6.16
CA ALA A 10 21.53 -32.84 -7.46
C ALA A 10 21.33 -31.32 -7.35
N ASN A 11 22.22 -30.57 -8.02
CA ASN A 11 22.11 -29.13 -8.24
C ASN A 11 20.71 -28.74 -8.73
N ALA A 12 20.14 -27.70 -8.13
CA ALA A 12 18.99 -26.99 -8.67
C ALA A 12 19.37 -26.45 -10.06
N ALA A 13 18.73 -26.97 -11.11
CA ALA A 13 18.96 -26.59 -12.49
C ALA A 13 18.69 -25.09 -12.70
N THR A 14 19.67 -24.37 -13.25
CA THR A 14 19.49 -23.03 -13.80
C THR A 14 18.46 -23.09 -14.94
N ALA A 15 17.36 -22.35 -14.82
CA ALA A 15 16.31 -22.36 -15.83
C ALA A 15 16.81 -21.79 -17.17
N SER A 16 16.45 -22.43 -18.29
CA SER A 16 16.74 -21.94 -19.65
C SER A 16 16.17 -20.52 -19.89
N PRO A 17 16.81 -19.65 -20.71
CA PRO A 17 16.31 -18.31 -21.03
C PRO A 17 14.86 -18.26 -21.52
N MET A 18 14.44 -19.25 -22.31
CA MET A 18 13.05 -19.36 -22.75
C MET A 18 12.09 -19.65 -21.60
N ALA A 19 12.50 -20.48 -20.63
CA ALA A 19 11.67 -20.77 -19.47
C ALA A 19 11.48 -19.55 -18.56
N ALA A 20 12.49 -18.67 -18.44
CA ALA A 20 12.37 -17.41 -17.70
C ALA A 20 11.39 -16.44 -18.37
N LEU A 21 11.46 -16.33 -19.69
CA LEU A 21 10.57 -15.50 -20.47
C LEU A 21 9.11 -16.00 -20.41
N ASP A 22 8.90 -17.31 -20.57
CA ASP A 22 7.57 -17.93 -20.52
C ASP A 22 6.94 -17.78 -19.13
N ARG A 23 7.74 -17.84 -18.05
CA ARG A 23 7.27 -17.53 -16.69
C ARG A 23 6.75 -16.11 -16.57
N ASN A 24 7.52 -15.09 -16.99
CA ASN A 24 7.09 -13.69 -16.93
C ASN A 24 5.81 -13.45 -17.74
N ARG A 25 5.72 -14.05 -18.93
CA ARG A 25 4.54 -13.94 -19.79
C ARG A 25 3.32 -14.62 -19.18
N SER A 26 3.50 -15.80 -18.57
CA SER A 26 2.44 -16.51 -17.85
C SER A 26 1.96 -15.73 -16.62
N ALA A 27 2.88 -15.12 -15.87
CA ALA A 27 2.54 -14.26 -14.74
C ALA A 27 1.72 -13.04 -15.17
N TYR A 28 2.14 -12.38 -16.26
CA TYR A 28 1.43 -11.23 -16.83
C TYR A 28 0.02 -11.59 -17.33
N ALA A 29 -0.12 -12.71 -18.05
CA ALA A 29 -1.41 -13.17 -18.55
C ALA A 29 -2.34 -13.62 -17.40
N GLY A 30 -1.81 -14.37 -16.43
CA GLY A 30 -2.56 -14.86 -15.27
C GLY A 30 -2.96 -13.76 -14.29
N LEU A 31 -2.23 -12.64 -14.24
CA LEU A 31 -2.55 -11.51 -13.38
C LEU A 31 -3.94 -10.93 -13.67
N ALA A 32 -4.38 -10.91 -14.94
CA ALA A 32 -5.71 -10.42 -15.30
C ALA A 32 -6.83 -11.27 -14.65
N ASP A 33 -6.76 -12.60 -14.78
CA ASP A 33 -7.71 -13.56 -14.20
C ASP A 33 -7.70 -13.50 -12.66
N VAL A 34 -6.51 -13.33 -12.07
CA VAL A 34 -6.34 -13.25 -10.61
C VAL A 34 -6.95 -11.93 -10.11
N LEU A 35 -6.77 -10.81 -10.80
CA LEU A 35 -7.38 -9.54 -10.43
C LEU A 35 -8.91 -9.57 -10.54
N GLU A 36 -9.45 -10.26 -11.55
CA GLU A 36 -10.89 -10.49 -11.68
C GLU A 36 -11.43 -11.35 -10.54
N THR A 37 -10.80 -12.49 -10.26
CA THR A 37 -11.21 -13.39 -9.17
C THR A 37 -11.00 -12.76 -7.78
N ALA A 38 -10.04 -11.85 -7.63
CA ALA A 38 -9.75 -11.16 -6.37
C ALA A 38 -10.70 -9.98 -6.08
N GLY A 39 -11.66 -9.68 -6.97
CA GLY A 39 -12.51 -8.48 -6.87
C GLY A 39 -11.73 -7.18 -7.05
N LEU A 40 -10.48 -7.24 -7.54
CA LEU A 40 -9.58 -6.10 -7.69
C LEU A 40 -9.64 -5.49 -9.10
N ALA A 41 -10.29 -6.17 -10.04
CA ALA A 41 -10.36 -5.79 -11.45
C ALA A 41 -10.90 -4.37 -11.68
N GLU A 42 -11.90 -3.92 -10.92
CA GLU A 42 -12.48 -2.58 -11.12
C GLU A 42 -11.58 -1.46 -10.59
N HIS A 43 -10.68 -1.77 -9.65
CA HIS A 43 -9.84 -0.81 -8.92
C HIS A 43 -8.37 -0.83 -9.36
N ALA A 44 -7.91 -1.89 -10.04
CA ALA A 44 -6.55 -2.03 -10.56
C ALA A 44 -6.36 -1.32 -11.91
N LEU A 45 -6.57 -0.01 -11.98
CA LEU A 45 -6.38 0.77 -13.22
C LEU A 45 -4.93 0.77 -13.71
N TYR A 46 -4.00 0.68 -12.78
CA TYR A 46 -2.56 0.64 -13.03
C TYR A 46 -2.00 -0.69 -12.53
N LEU A 47 -1.14 -1.31 -13.34
CA LEU A 47 -0.42 -2.54 -12.96
C LEU A 47 1.03 -2.27 -12.55
N ASN A 48 1.43 -0.99 -12.51
CA ASN A 48 2.81 -0.61 -12.29
C ASN A 48 3.20 -0.55 -10.80
N TRP A 49 4.51 -0.47 -10.52
CA TRP A 49 5.02 -0.56 -9.14
C TRP A 49 4.77 0.70 -8.31
N GLY A 50 4.60 1.84 -8.98
CA GLY A 50 4.39 3.15 -8.38
C GLY A 50 5.68 3.88 -8.01
N TYR A 51 5.53 5.16 -7.71
CA TYR A 51 6.62 6.08 -7.42
C TYR A 51 6.27 6.96 -6.22
N ARG A 52 7.20 7.09 -5.27
CA ARG A 52 7.11 8.04 -4.17
C ARG A 52 8.35 8.94 -4.20
N PRO A 53 8.19 10.28 -4.22
CA PRO A 53 9.32 11.19 -4.05
C PRO A 53 10.11 10.87 -2.79
N VAL A 54 11.44 11.01 -2.87
CA VAL A 54 12.37 10.81 -1.76
C VAL A 54 13.24 12.05 -1.66
N ASP A 55 13.40 12.57 -0.45
CA ASP A 55 14.14 13.79 -0.20
C ASP A 55 15.57 13.73 -0.77
N GLY A 56 16.01 14.84 -1.35
CA GLY A 56 17.35 14.95 -1.96
C GLY A 56 17.50 14.24 -3.32
N ARG A 57 16.43 13.69 -3.90
CA ARG A 57 16.41 13.16 -5.26
C ARG A 57 15.55 14.04 -6.17
N GLN A 58 15.96 14.14 -7.44
CA GLN A 58 15.28 14.96 -8.43
C GLN A 58 14.16 14.17 -9.14
N ASP A 59 12.99 14.79 -9.21
CA ASP A 59 11.81 14.31 -9.93
C ASP A 59 11.76 14.89 -11.36
N TRP A 60 11.16 14.17 -12.30
CA TRP A 60 10.97 14.62 -13.69
C TRP A 60 9.54 15.04 -13.97
N ALA A 61 8.56 14.57 -13.18
CA ALA A 61 7.16 14.94 -13.37
C ALA A 61 6.99 16.46 -13.28
N THR A 62 6.50 17.05 -14.37
CA THR A 62 6.21 18.50 -14.47
C THR A 62 4.75 18.83 -14.23
N ARG A 63 3.89 17.81 -14.16
CA ARG A 63 2.44 17.93 -14.01
C ARG A 63 2.04 17.48 -12.62
N GLU A 64 1.06 18.15 -12.04
CA GLU A 64 0.43 17.71 -10.80
C GLU A 64 -0.58 16.60 -11.06
N LEU A 65 -0.73 15.69 -10.09
CA LEU A 65 -1.76 14.67 -10.14
C LEU A 65 -3.13 15.29 -9.85
N PRO A 66 -4.19 14.87 -10.55
CA PRO A 66 -5.54 15.29 -10.21
C PRO A 66 -5.89 14.90 -8.77
N ALA A 67 -6.60 15.77 -8.06
CA ALA A 67 -7.11 15.46 -6.73
C ALA A 67 -8.02 14.22 -6.79
N GLY A 68 -7.80 13.26 -5.89
CA GLY A 68 -8.58 12.02 -5.84
C GLY A 68 -8.20 10.96 -6.88
N GLU A 69 -7.09 11.11 -7.61
CA GLU A 69 -6.62 10.08 -8.55
C GLU A 69 -6.42 8.74 -7.83
N LEU A 70 -7.07 7.69 -8.34
CA LEU A 70 -6.91 6.33 -7.82
C LEU A 70 -5.50 5.83 -8.11
N GLY A 71 -4.88 5.13 -7.16
CA GLY A 71 -3.50 4.65 -7.33
C GLY A 71 -2.49 5.79 -7.50
N GLN A 72 -2.53 6.79 -6.61
CA GLN A 72 -1.69 8.00 -6.69
C GLN A 72 -0.20 7.72 -6.94
N MET A 73 0.37 6.68 -6.32
CA MET A 73 1.78 6.32 -6.54
C MET A 73 1.99 5.77 -7.95
N GLN A 74 1.05 4.97 -8.47
CA GLN A 74 1.10 4.42 -9.81
C GLN A 74 0.91 5.48 -10.90
N ALA A 75 -0.04 6.38 -10.67
CA ALA A 75 -0.25 7.56 -11.49
C ALA A 75 0.99 8.47 -11.47
N ARG A 76 1.62 8.66 -10.29
CA ARG A 76 2.87 9.43 -10.17
C ARG A 76 3.97 8.84 -11.05
N LEU A 77 4.16 7.53 -11.04
CA LEU A 77 5.17 6.88 -11.88
C LEU A 77 4.93 7.16 -13.38
N VAL A 78 3.68 7.15 -13.84
CA VAL A 78 3.36 7.52 -15.23
C VAL A 78 3.85 8.94 -15.54
N LEU A 79 3.62 9.91 -14.64
CA LEU A 79 4.11 11.28 -14.83
C LEU A 79 5.63 11.39 -14.80
N GLU A 80 6.29 10.60 -13.96
CA GLU A 80 7.75 10.55 -13.89
C GLU A 80 8.38 10.00 -15.17
N VAL A 81 7.74 8.99 -15.79
CA VAL A 81 8.18 8.41 -17.06
C VAL A 81 7.91 9.37 -18.22
N LEU A 82 6.81 10.13 -18.19
CA LEU A 82 6.53 11.17 -19.19
C LEU A 82 7.46 12.38 -19.06
N GLY A 83 7.77 12.79 -17.84
CA GLY A 83 8.53 14.00 -17.52
C GLY A 83 7.93 15.26 -18.13
N ASP A 84 8.73 16.00 -18.92
CA ASP A 84 8.28 17.19 -19.66
C ASP A 84 7.74 16.89 -21.08
N THR A 85 7.54 15.62 -21.43
CA THR A 85 7.14 15.25 -22.79
C THR A 85 5.83 15.95 -23.19
N PRO A 86 5.80 16.68 -24.32
CA PRO A 86 4.60 17.37 -24.76
C PRO A 86 3.59 16.36 -25.30
N LEU A 87 2.36 16.45 -24.81
CA LEU A 87 1.26 15.55 -25.21
C LEU A 87 0.16 16.25 -26.01
N ASP A 88 0.01 17.56 -25.87
CA ASP A 88 -1.04 18.32 -26.56
C ASP A 88 -0.90 18.23 -28.08
N GLY A 89 -2.00 17.89 -28.74
CA GLY A 89 -2.05 17.65 -30.19
C GLY A 89 -1.21 16.46 -30.66
N ARG A 90 -0.66 15.63 -29.76
CA ARG A 90 0.17 14.47 -30.13
C ARG A 90 -0.64 13.18 -30.21
N ARG A 91 -0.20 12.29 -31.09
CA ARG A 91 -0.63 10.90 -31.21
C ARG A 91 0.28 10.03 -30.34
N VAL A 92 -0.29 9.46 -29.28
CA VAL A 92 0.43 8.68 -28.28
C VAL A 92 0.01 7.22 -28.37
N LEU A 93 1.00 6.32 -28.35
CA LEU A 93 0.81 4.89 -28.21
C LEU A 93 1.41 4.39 -26.90
N ASP A 94 0.61 3.75 -26.06
CA ASP A 94 1.07 2.96 -24.92
C ASP A 94 1.20 1.49 -25.35
N VAL A 95 2.43 0.96 -25.38
CA VAL A 95 2.73 -0.44 -25.72
C VAL A 95 2.86 -1.24 -24.43
N GLY A 96 2.11 -2.33 -24.31
CA GLY A 96 1.92 -3.03 -23.04
C GLY A 96 1.00 -2.27 -22.10
N CYS A 97 -0.08 -1.69 -22.63
CA CYS A 97 -0.92 -0.73 -21.90
C CYS A 97 -1.67 -1.31 -20.69
N GLY A 98 -1.68 -2.63 -20.53
CA GLY A 98 -2.37 -3.32 -19.45
C GLY A 98 -3.83 -2.89 -19.36
N ARG A 99 -4.22 -2.37 -18.20
CA ARG A 99 -5.60 -1.93 -17.90
C ARG A 99 -5.91 -0.49 -18.28
N GLY A 100 -4.99 0.18 -19.01
CA GLY A 100 -5.23 1.46 -19.67
C GLY A 100 -5.21 2.69 -18.76
N GLY A 101 -4.83 2.55 -17.49
CA GLY A 101 -4.78 3.67 -16.53
C GLY A 101 -3.87 4.81 -16.97
N ALA A 102 -2.71 4.51 -17.56
CA ALA A 102 -1.76 5.52 -18.03
C ALA A 102 -2.38 6.40 -19.14
N LEU A 103 -3.02 5.80 -20.14
CA LEU A 103 -3.73 6.53 -21.20
C LEU A 103 -4.92 7.34 -20.66
N ALA A 104 -5.67 6.78 -19.73
CA ALA A 104 -6.79 7.49 -19.10
C ALA A 104 -6.31 8.74 -18.34
N LEU A 105 -5.18 8.64 -17.64
CA LEU A 105 -4.53 9.78 -16.97
C LEU A 105 -4.02 10.82 -17.98
N MET A 106 -3.31 10.39 -19.02
CA MET A 106 -2.82 11.27 -20.08
C MET A 106 -3.96 12.06 -20.75
N GLY A 107 -5.10 11.41 -20.99
CA GLY A 107 -6.28 12.06 -21.57
C GLY A 107 -7.00 13.06 -20.66
N ARG A 108 -6.78 12.99 -19.34
CA ARG A 108 -7.30 13.97 -18.37
C ARG A 108 -6.35 15.16 -18.16
N LEU A 109 -5.05 14.91 -18.26
CA LEU A 109 -4.01 15.90 -17.96
C LEU A 109 -3.52 16.69 -19.18
N SER A 110 -3.92 16.30 -20.38
CA SER A 110 -3.48 16.91 -21.63
C SER A 110 -4.57 16.73 -22.69
N ALA A 111 -4.44 17.44 -23.81
CA ALA A 111 -5.32 17.34 -24.96
C ALA A 111 -4.61 16.68 -26.16
N PRO A 112 -4.23 15.39 -26.07
CA PRO A 112 -3.60 14.68 -27.18
C PRO A 112 -4.56 14.55 -28.37
N ALA A 113 -4.02 14.59 -29.59
CA ALA A 113 -4.79 14.39 -30.81
C ALA A 113 -5.35 12.97 -30.90
N ALA A 114 -4.60 11.98 -30.41
CA ALA A 114 -5.07 10.61 -30.30
C ALA A 114 -4.32 9.83 -29.22
N LEU A 115 -5.04 8.96 -28.53
CA LEU A 115 -4.49 8.01 -27.57
C LEU A 115 -4.84 6.58 -28.01
N ALA A 116 -3.82 5.73 -28.09
CA ALA A 116 -3.97 4.33 -28.43
C ALA A 116 -3.20 3.44 -27.45
N GLY A 117 -3.78 2.28 -27.11
CA GLY A 117 -3.18 1.24 -26.29
C GLY A 117 -3.06 -0.07 -27.07
N ALA A 118 -1.89 -0.70 -26.97
CA ALA A 118 -1.62 -2.02 -27.53
C ALA A 118 -1.19 -2.96 -26.40
N ASP A 119 -1.84 -4.12 -26.29
CA ASP A 119 -1.48 -5.14 -25.30
C ASP A 119 -1.63 -6.54 -25.91
N LEU A 120 -0.78 -7.49 -25.49
CA LEU A 120 -0.87 -8.87 -25.97
C LEU A 120 -2.08 -9.60 -25.34
N SER A 121 -2.50 -9.19 -24.14
CA SER A 121 -3.59 -9.83 -23.40
C SER A 121 -4.96 -9.37 -23.91
N ALA A 122 -5.71 -10.32 -24.48
CA ALA A 122 -7.09 -10.08 -24.88
C ALA A 122 -7.99 -9.65 -23.71
N ALA A 123 -7.76 -10.19 -22.52
CA ALA A 123 -8.50 -9.84 -21.30
C ALA A 123 -8.29 -8.37 -20.90
N ASN A 124 -7.03 -7.91 -20.92
CA ASN A 124 -6.69 -6.51 -20.65
C ASN A 124 -7.37 -5.55 -21.65
N ILE A 125 -7.34 -5.88 -22.94
CA ILE A 125 -7.99 -5.07 -23.98
C ILE A 125 -9.52 -5.07 -23.83
N ALA A 126 -10.12 -6.21 -23.51
CA ALA A 126 -11.56 -6.29 -23.23
C ALA A 126 -11.95 -5.41 -22.03
N TYR A 127 -11.18 -5.48 -20.94
CA TYR A 127 -11.36 -4.59 -19.79
C TYR A 127 -11.26 -3.12 -20.17
N CYS A 128 -10.22 -2.73 -20.90
CA CYS A 128 -9.99 -1.35 -21.33
C CYS A 128 -11.18 -0.80 -22.13
N ARG A 129 -11.69 -1.57 -23.10
CA ARG A 129 -12.85 -1.17 -23.92
C ARG A 129 -14.13 -1.00 -23.10
N LYS A 130 -14.34 -1.83 -22.08
CA LYS A 130 -15.48 -1.72 -21.17
C LYS A 130 -15.34 -0.52 -20.22
N ARG A 131 -14.18 -0.38 -19.58
CA ARG A 131 -13.95 0.56 -18.48
C ARG A 131 -13.79 2.02 -18.92
N HIS A 132 -13.14 2.22 -20.07
CA HIS A 132 -12.78 3.55 -20.57
C HIS A 132 -13.68 4.02 -21.71
N VAL A 133 -14.88 3.44 -21.85
CA VAL A 133 -15.85 3.75 -22.92
C VAL A 133 -16.23 5.24 -23.01
N HIS A 134 -16.14 5.97 -21.89
CA HIS A 134 -16.42 7.40 -21.79
C HIS A 134 -15.25 8.28 -22.24
N LEU A 135 -14.09 7.69 -22.53
CA LEU A 135 -12.90 8.38 -23.01
C LEU A 135 -12.68 8.06 -24.50
N ARG A 136 -12.13 9.01 -25.25
CA ARG A 136 -11.77 8.81 -26.67
C ARG A 136 -10.45 8.04 -26.81
N LEU A 137 -10.41 6.80 -26.30
CA LEU A 137 -9.25 5.91 -26.33
C LEU A 137 -9.46 4.76 -27.33
N ARG A 138 -8.40 4.36 -28.04
CA ARG A 138 -8.42 3.18 -28.92
C ARG A 138 -7.58 2.07 -28.31
N PHE A 139 -8.13 0.86 -28.20
CA PHE A 139 -7.43 -0.29 -27.64
C PHE A 139 -7.44 -1.45 -28.63
N GLN A 140 -6.29 -2.10 -28.82
CA GLN A 140 -6.17 -3.26 -29.70
C GLN A 140 -5.23 -4.33 -29.13
N ILE A 141 -5.54 -5.58 -29.47
CA ILE A 141 -4.66 -6.71 -29.17
C ILE A 141 -3.50 -6.66 -30.16
N ALA A 142 -2.26 -6.59 -29.68
CA ALA A 142 -1.08 -6.53 -30.52
C ALA A 142 0.18 -7.04 -29.81
N ASP A 143 1.08 -7.66 -30.58
CA ASP A 143 2.42 -8.02 -30.13
C ASP A 143 3.34 -6.80 -30.23
N ALA A 144 4.02 -6.46 -29.14
CA ALA A 144 5.01 -5.37 -29.10
C ALA A 144 6.17 -5.60 -30.09
N CYS A 145 6.52 -6.87 -30.37
CA CYS A 145 7.53 -7.22 -31.36
C CYS A 145 7.02 -7.14 -32.80
N ARG A 146 5.72 -6.88 -33.02
CA ARG A 146 5.08 -6.76 -34.33
C ARG A 146 3.90 -5.78 -34.32
N LEU A 147 4.19 -4.52 -33.98
CA LEU A 147 3.17 -3.47 -33.85
C LEU A 147 2.44 -3.19 -35.18
N PRO A 148 1.08 -3.25 -35.24
CA PRO A 148 0.31 -3.08 -36.46
C PRO A 148 -0.08 -1.61 -36.68
N TYR A 149 0.91 -0.71 -36.61
CA TYR A 149 0.75 0.71 -36.90
C TYR A 149 1.59 1.12 -38.11
N PRO A 150 1.15 2.09 -38.94
CA PRO A 150 1.93 2.59 -40.05
C PRO A 150 3.22 3.29 -39.61
N ASP A 151 4.17 3.39 -40.54
CA ASP A 151 5.43 4.12 -40.33
C ASP A 151 5.15 5.60 -40.04
N GLY A 152 5.87 6.19 -39.07
CA GLY A 152 5.71 7.61 -38.72
C GLY A 152 4.32 8.02 -38.20
N SER A 153 3.48 7.06 -37.80
CA SER A 153 2.11 7.32 -37.35
C SER A 153 1.99 7.83 -35.91
N MET A 154 3.04 7.74 -35.10
CA MET A 154 3.05 8.12 -33.69
C MET A 154 4.03 9.26 -33.41
N ASP A 155 3.64 10.13 -32.49
CA ASP A 155 4.46 11.26 -32.02
C ASP A 155 5.17 10.92 -30.71
N VAL A 156 4.51 10.14 -29.85
CA VAL A 156 5.04 9.63 -28.59
C VAL A 156 4.72 8.15 -28.47
N VAL A 157 5.71 7.35 -28.12
CA VAL A 157 5.51 5.97 -27.69
C VAL A 157 5.87 5.88 -26.21
N PHE A 158 4.99 5.26 -25.44
CA PHE A 158 5.15 5.03 -24.01
C PHE A 158 5.24 3.52 -23.76
N ASN A 159 6.15 3.11 -22.89
CA ASN A 159 6.30 1.73 -22.47
C ASN A 159 6.78 1.69 -21.02
N LEU A 160 5.99 1.04 -20.15
CA LEU A 160 6.25 0.97 -18.72
C LEU A 160 6.12 -0.48 -18.24
N GLU A 161 7.18 -1.02 -17.64
CA GLU A 161 7.21 -2.32 -16.93
C GLU A 161 6.67 -3.52 -17.73
N SER A 162 6.85 -3.51 -19.05
CA SER A 162 6.34 -4.57 -19.92
C SER A 162 7.40 -5.15 -20.84
N SER A 163 8.56 -4.50 -21.01
CA SER A 163 9.54 -4.99 -21.95
C SER A 163 10.11 -6.34 -21.53
N GLY A 164 10.24 -6.62 -20.23
CA GLY A 164 10.74 -7.91 -19.71
C GLY A 164 9.99 -9.17 -20.19
N ALA A 165 8.78 -9.02 -20.73
CA ALA A 165 7.97 -10.11 -21.31
C ALA A 165 8.16 -10.28 -22.84
N TYR A 166 8.97 -9.44 -23.49
CA TYR A 166 9.12 -9.45 -24.95
C TYR A 166 10.23 -10.42 -25.39
N PRO A 167 9.90 -11.45 -26.21
CA PRO A 167 10.88 -12.45 -26.68
C PRO A 167 11.99 -11.84 -27.54
N HIS A 168 11.65 -10.79 -28.30
CA HIS A 168 12.54 -10.18 -29.29
C HIS A 168 12.60 -8.67 -29.08
N VAL A 169 13.23 -8.22 -27.99
CA VAL A 169 13.30 -6.79 -27.64
C VAL A 169 13.93 -5.93 -28.75
N GLY A 170 14.89 -6.47 -29.50
CA GLY A 170 15.46 -5.76 -30.67
C GLY A 170 14.44 -5.52 -31.80
N ALA A 171 13.49 -6.45 -32.00
CA ALA A 171 12.38 -6.27 -32.92
C ALA A 171 11.39 -5.23 -32.39
N PHE A 172 11.10 -5.24 -31.08
CA PHE A 172 10.32 -4.19 -30.43
C PHE A 172 10.95 -2.80 -30.66
N PHE A 173 12.26 -2.62 -30.44
CA PHE A 173 12.95 -1.36 -30.70
C PHE A 173 12.85 -0.92 -32.17
N HIS A 174 13.03 -1.85 -33.12
CA HIS A 174 12.80 -1.56 -34.54
C HIS A 174 11.36 -1.11 -34.82
N HIS A 175 10.37 -1.77 -34.23
CA HIS A 175 8.96 -1.41 -34.41
C HIS A 175 8.63 -0.04 -33.80
N VAL A 176 9.13 0.27 -32.60
CA VAL A 176 8.98 1.60 -31.98
C VAL A 176 9.63 2.67 -32.86
N HIS A 177 10.85 2.42 -33.34
CA HIS A 177 11.52 3.32 -34.28
C HIS A 177 10.69 3.52 -35.56
N ARG A 178 10.18 2.44 -36.15
CA ARG A 178 9.40 2.48 -37.39
C ARG A 178 8.14 3.35 -37.26
N ILE A 179 7.37 3.16 -36.19
CA ILE A 179 6.08 3.85 -36.01
C ILE A 179 6.23 5.30 -35.53
N LEU A 180 7.35 5.65 -34.89
CA LEU A 180 7.62 7.03 -34.51
C LEU A 180 7.98 7.87 -35.74
N ARG A 181 7.46 9.10 -35.81
CA ARG A 181 8.02 10.10 -36.73
C ARG A 181 9.42 10.53 -36.30
N VAL A 182 10.17 11.15 -37.20
CA VAL A 182 11.42 11.84 -36.82
C VAL A 182 11.09 12.91 -35.76
N ASP A 183 11.97 13.03 -34.77
CA ASP A 183 11.78 13.81 -33.54
C ASP A 183 10.57 13.38 -32.69
N GLY A 184 10.05 12.18 -32.93
CA GLY A 184 9.14 11.51 -32.00
C GLY A 184 9.88 11.03 -30.76
N ARG A 185 9.18 10.99 -29.62
CA ARG A 185 9.76 10.58 -28.33
C ARG A 185 9.35 9.17 -27.94
N PHE A 186 10.29 8.42 -27.40
CA PHE A 186 10.06 7.14 -26.74
C PHE A 186 10.35 7.27 -25.24
N CYS A 187 9.28 7.26 -24.44
CA CYS A 187 9.34 7.27 -22.98
C CYS A 187 9.29 5.82 -22.50
N PHE A 188 10.40 5.35 -21.95
CA PHE A 188 10.62 3.94 -21.65
C PHE A 188 11.07 3.75 -20.21
N ALA A 189 10.45 2.83 -19.48
CA ALA A 189 10.87 2.49 -18.13
C ALA A 189 10.71 1.00 -17.83
N ASP A 190 11.73 0.40 -17.24
CA ASP A 190 11.74 -1.00 -16.85
C ASP A 190 12.83 -1.29 -15.81
N VAL A 191 12.90 -2.54 -15.35
CA VAL A 191 13.96 -3.06 -14.48
C VAL A 191 15.00 -3.84 -15.29
N PHE A 192 16.28 -3.63 -14.97
CA PHE A 192 17.40 -4.23 -15.70
C PHE A 192 18.41 -4.82 -14.73
N ASP A 193 19.05 -5.92 -15.13
CA ASP A 193 20.32 -6.35 -14.51
C ASP A 193 21.46 -5.40 -14.92
N ALA A 194 22.60 -5.53 -14.23
CA ALA A 194 23.77 -4.66 -14.41
C ALA A 194 24.24 -4.51 -15.88
N ASP A 195 24.13 -5.57 -16.69
CA ASP A 195 24.60 -5.54 -18.08
C ASP A 195 23.53 -5.00 -19.04
N SER A 196 22.25 -5.20 -18.71
CA SER A 196 21.15 -4.94 -19.65
C SER A 196 20.90 -3.46 -19.91
N VAL A 197 21.22 -2.56 -18.96
CA VAL A 197 21.09 -1.11 -19.17
C VAL A 197 21.95 -0.68 -20.37
N ALA A 198 23.25 -1.02 -20.35
CA ALA A 198 24.17 -0.66 -21.43
C ALA A 198 23.76 -1.30 -22.77
N LEU A 199 23.36 -2.57 -22.75
CA LEU A 199 22.91 -3.27 -23.95
C LEU A 199 21.66 -2.64 -24.58
N VAL A 200 20.70 -2.20 -23.76
CA VAL A 200 19.51 -1.50 -24.23
C VAL A 200 19.86 -0.15 -24.84
N CYS A 201 20.73 0.63 -24.20
CA CYS A 201 21.19 1.91 -24.73
C CYS A 201 21.87 1.73 -26.09
N THR A 202 22.85 0.81 -26.18
CA THR A 202 23.54 0.49 -27.43
C THR A 202 22.56 0.06 -28.52
N ALA A 203 21.59 -0.82 -28.21
CA ALA A 203 20.62 -1.27 -29.19
C ALA A 203 19.71 -0.14 -29.71
N LEU A 204 19.25 0.76 -28.84
CA LEU A 204 18.42 1.90 -29.24
C LEU A 204 19.21 2.91 -30.06
N GLU A 205 20.46 3.20 -29.69
CA GLU A 205 21.37 4.04 -30.48
C GLU A 205 21.64 3.46 -31.86
N GLN A 206 21.97 2.17 -31.95
CA GLN A 206 22.15 1.46 -33.22
C GLN A 206 20.90 1.48 -34.09
N THR A 207 19.71 1.38 -33.46
CA THR A 207 18.43 1.51 -34.16
C THR A 207 18.22 2.92 -34.73
N GLY A 208 18.80 3.96 -34.13
CA GLY A 208 18.69 5.36 -34.59
C GLY A 208 18.01 6.31 -33.60
N PHE A 209 18.03 5.99 -32.31
CA PHE A 209 17.61 6.91 -31.26
C PHE A 209 18.80 7.69 -30.69
N ALA A 210 18.52 8.89 -30.20
CA ALA A 210 19.43 9.63 -29.32
C ALA A 210 18.86 9.62 -27.90
N LEU A 211 19.69 9.31 -26.91
CA LEU A 211 19.33 9.42 -25.49
C LEU A 211 19.23 10.89 -25.10
N GLU A 212 18.08 11.32 -24.60
CA GLU A 212 17.90 12.67 -24.07
C GLU A 212 18.10 12.71 -22.56
N ARG A 213 17.54 11.72 -21.85
CA ARG A 213 17.64 11.61 -20.40
C ARG A 213 17.57 10.17 -19.93
N GLU A 214 18.27 9.88 -18.85
CA GLU A 214 18.27 8.60 -18.15
C GLU A 214 18.38 8.83 -16.64
N ARG A 215 17.68 8.03 -15.82
CA ARG A 215 17.95 7.96 -14.37
C ARG A 215 17.53 6.63 -13.76
N SER A 216 18.20 6.27 -12.66
CA SER A 216 17.73 5.24 -11.73
C SER A 216 16.67 5.81 -10.78
N VAL A 217 15.64 5.00 -10.48
CA VAL A 217 14.56 5.34 -9.54
C VAL A 217 14.35 4.28 -8.46
N ASN A 218 15.36 3.44 -8.18
CA ASN A 218 15.28 2.36 -7.20
C ASN A 218 14.72 2.83 -5.85
N ALA A 219 15.23 3.96 -5.33
CA ALA A 219 14.80 4.49 -4.05
C ALA A 219 13.32 4.87 -4.02
N GLN A 220 12.82 5.55 -5.06
CA GLN A 220 11.46 6.05 -5.15
C GLN A 220 10.44 4.93 -5.39
N VAL A 221 10.82 3.95 -6.20
CA VAL A 221 10.01 2.76 -6.46
C VAL A 221 9.94 1.88 -5.21
N ARG A 222 11.06 1.63 -4.53
CA ARG A 222 11.08 0.91 -3.24
C ARG A 222 10.23 1.61 -2.19
N ALA A 223 10.39 2.93 -2.06
CA ALA A 223 9.61 3.77 -1.17
C ALA A 223 8.10 3.68 -1.42
N ALA A 224 7.67 3.51 -2.68
CA ALA A 224 6.28 3.22 -3.02
C ALA A 224 5.87 1.79 -2.64
N ARG A 225 6.75 0.81 -2.89
CA ARG A 225 6.49 -0.61 -2.60
C ARG A 225 6.40 -0.94 -1.11
N GLU A 226 7.16 -0.25 -0.26
CA GLU A 226 7.07 -0.38 1.21
C GLU A 226 5.69 0.04 1.74
N LEU A 227 5.04 1.02 1.09
CA LEU A 227 3.73 1.49 1.50
C LEU A 227 2.57 0.64 0.95
N ALA A 228 2.83 -0.26 0.01
CA ALA A 228 1.80 -1.08 -0.58
C ALA A 228 1.11 -1.94 0.49
N SER A 229 -0.22 -1.88 0.53
CA SER A 229 -1.01 -2.52 1.59
C SER A 229 -0.80 -4.05 1.58
N PRO A 230 -0.44 -4.67 2.72
CA PRO A 230 -0.39 -6.13 2.85
C PRO A 230 -1.71 -6.82 2.48
N GLY A 231 -2.83 -6.09 2.48
CA GLY A 231 -4.15 -6.60 2.09
C GLY A 231 -4.27 -6.99 0.61
N ILE A 232 -3.47 -6.40 -0.29
CA ILE A 232 -3.51 -6.77 -1.72
C ILE A 232 -3.05 -8.21 -1.92
N TRP A 233 -1.99 -8.61 -1.22
CA TRP A 233 -1.41 -9.94 -1.34
C TRP A 233 -2.33 -11.02 -0.80
N ARG A 234 -3.08 -10.74 0.27
CA ARG A 234 -4.07 -11.69 0.78
C ARG A 234 -5.24 -11.91 -0.19
N ARG A 235 -5.72 -10.84 -0.84
CA ARG A 235 -6.77 -10.97 -1.86
C ARG A 235 -6.27 -11.78 -3.05
N LEU A 236 -5.02 -11.55 -3.46
CA LEU A 236 -4.35 -12.36 -4.48
C LEU A 236 -4.20 -13.82 -4.00
N ASP A 237 -3.81 -14.08 -2.76
CA ASP A 237 -3.73 -15.44 -2.18
C ASP A 237 -5.08 -16.19 -2.24
N THR A 238 -6.16 -15.53 -1.82
CA THR A 238 -7.51 -16.10 -1.90
C THR A 238 -7.93 -16.38 -3.34
N ALA A 239 -7.65 -15.46 -4.26
CA ALA A 239 -7.95 -15.65 -5.69
C ALA A 239 -7.11 -16.75 -6.33
N LEU A 240 -5.82 -16.83 -5.99
CA LEU A 240 -4.92 -17.88 -6.49
C LEU A 240 -5.32 -19.26 -5.97
N ALA A 241 -5.75 -19.37 -4.71
CA ALA A 241 -6.31 -20.60 -4.15
C ALA A 241 -7.59 -21.00 -4.89
N THR A 242 -8.48 -20.05 -5.15
CA THR A 242 -9.74 -20.27 -5.89
C THR A 242 -9.50 -20.72 -7.33
N LEU A 243 -8.49 -20.15 -8.00
CA LEU A 243 -8.11 -20.49 -9.37
C LEU A 243 -7.27 -21.78 -9.48
N GLY A 244 -6.90 -22.41 -8.36
CA GLY A 244 -6.02 -23.58 -8.36
C GLY A 244 -4.61 -23.28 -8.89
N LYS A 245 -4.12 -22.04 -8.74
CA LYS A 245 -2.82 -21.57 -9.23
C LYS A 245 -1.86 -21.16 -8.10
N PRO A 246 -1.61 -21.97 -7.05
CA PRO A 246 -0.78 -21.56 -5.91
C PRO A 246 0.68 -21.22 -6.30
N GLY A 247 1.24 -21.86 -7.33
CA GLY A 247 2.59 -21.57 -7.84
C GLY A 247 2.76 -20.19 -8.48
N LEU A 248 1.66 -19.53 -8.86
CA LEU A 248 1.69 -18.18 -9.44
C LEU A 248 1.92 -17.09 -8.36
N ARG A 249 1.74 -17.40 -7.06
CA ARG A 249 1.97 -16.44 -5.97
C ARG A 249 3.39 -15.88 -5.97
N GLN A 250 4.38 -16.77 -6.01
CA GLN A 250 5.80 -16.40 -5.97
C GLN A 250 6.21 -15.59 -7.22
N GLU A 251 5.67 -15.97 -8.38
CA GLU A 251 5.91 -15.25 -9.63
C GLU A 251 5.25 -13.86 -9.63
N LEU A 252 4.07 -13.71 -9.03
CA LEU A 252 3.45 -12.40 -8.84
C LEU A 252 4.24 -11.55 -7.83
N GLU A 253 4.72 -12.11 -6.72
CA GLU A 253 5.57 -11.40 -5.75
C GLU A 253 6.83 -10.85 -6.39
N ARG A 254 7.46 -11.69 -7.22
CA ARG A 254 8.60 -11.27 -8.03
C ARG A 254 8.17 -10.17 -9.00
N TYR A 255 7.11 -10.38 -9.78
CA TYR A 255 6.65 -9.44 -10.81
C TYR A 255 6.24 -8.06 -10.26
N LEU A 256 5.63 -7.99 -9.07
CA LEU A 256 5.17 -6.74 -8.45
C LEU A 256 6.16 -6.15 -7.43
N ALA A 257 7.39 -6.68 -7.37
CA ALA A 257 8.42 -6.29 -6.41
C ALA A 257 7.88 -6.19 -4.97
N ALA A 258 7.29 -7.28 -4.46
CA ALA A 258 6.85 -7.36 -3.07
C ALA A 258 8.04 -7.09 -2.13
N PRO A 259 7.86 -6.44 -0.96
CA PRO A 259 8.96 -6.22 -0.01
C PRO A 259 9.69 -7.51 0.43
N SER A 260 9.02 -8.66 0.37
CA SER A 260 9.57 -9.99 0.65
C SER A 260 10.29 -10.63 -0.55
N SER A 261 10.23 -10.04 -1.74
CA SER A 261 10.75 -10.64 -2.97
C SER A 261 12.25 -10.38 -3.14
N GLY A 262 12.95 -11.32 -3.77
CA GLY A 262 14.35 -11.12 -4.16
C GLY A 262 14.55 -9.93 -5.10
N LEU A 263 13.51 -9.52 -5.85
CA LEU A 263 13.56 -8.33 -6.70
C LEU A 263 13.61 -7.04 -5.89
N PHE A 264 12.83 -6.94 -4.81
CA PHE A 264 12.89 -5.79 -3.90
C PHE A 264 14.25 -5.67 -3.21
N GLN A 265 14.82 -6.79 -2.75
CA GLN A 265 16.17 -6.83 -2.18
C GLN A 265 17.25 -6.49 -3.23
N ALA A 266 17.11 -6.98 -4.46
CA ALA A 266 18.06 -6.68 -5.52
C ALA A 266 18.06 -5.17 -5.90
N LEU A 267 16.92 -4.48 -5.80
CA LEU A 267 16.83 -3.02 -5.96
C LEU A 267 17.54 -2.28 -4.81
N GLU A 268 17.47 -2.82 -3.58
CA GLU A 268 18.11 -2.27 -2.39
C GLU A 268 19.64 -2.33 -2.49
N ASP A 269 20.15 -3.51 -2.82
CA ASP A 269 21.59 -3.78 -2.86
C ASP A 269 22.23 -3.37 -4.21
N GLY A 270 21.44 -2.82 -5.15
CA GLY A 270 21.91 -2.34 -6.45
C GLY A 270 22.27 -3.43 -7.47
N ARG A 271 21.85 -4.68 -7.25
CA ARG A 271 22.03 -5.80 -8.21
C ARG A 271 21.16 -5.64 -9.46
N VAL A 272 20.03 -4.97 -9.32
CA VAL A 272 19.16 -4.58 -10.43
C VAL A 272 18.86 -3.09 -10.34
N ASP A 273 18.52 -2.50 -11.47
CA ASP A 273 18.31 -1.07 -11.61
C ASP A 273 17.02 -0.80 -12.37
N TYR A 274 16.12 -0.08 -11.72
CA TYR A 274 14.90 0.44 -12.31
C TYR A 274 15.25 1.77 -12.99
N ARG A 275 15.20 1.78 -14.32
CA ARG A 275 15.60 2.92 -15.14
C ARG A 275 14.44 3.57 -15.87
N LEU A 276 14.46 4.89 -15.93
CA LEU A 276 13.60 5.72 -16.79
C LEU A 276 14.47 6.30 -17.90
N PHE A 277 13.96 6.30 -19.13
CA PHE A 277 14.62 6.84 -20.30
C PHE A 277 13.68 7.69 -21.15
N HIS A 278 14.23 8.78 -21.70
CA HIS A 278 13.66 9.52 -22.82
C HIS A 278 14.58 9.41 -24.02
N TRP A 279 14.05 8.84 -25.09
CA TRP A 279 14.75 8.70 -26.37
C TRP A 279 14.06 9.53 -27.44
N ARG A 280 14.84 10.08 -28.37
CA ARG A 280 14.31 10.77 -29.56
C ARG A 280 14.76 10.08 -30.83
N LYS A 281 13.82 9.82 -31.75
CA LYS A 281 14.15 9.29 -33.07
C LYS A 281 14.84 10.35 -33.91
N THR A 282 16.06 10.08 -34.41
CA THR A 282 16.87 11.09 -35.13
C THR A 282 16.86 10.93 -36.64
N ARG A 283 16.42 9.79 -37.17
CA ARG A 283 16.43 9.47 -38.61
C ARG A 283 15.23 8.62 -39.03
N PRO A 284 14.80 8.64 -40.30
CA PRO A 284 13.59 7.92 -40.74
C PRO A 284 13.73 6.39 -40.73
N GLY A 285 14.87 5.85 -41.17
CA GLY A 285 15.14 4.42 -41.27
C GLY A 285 15.86 3.85 -40.04
N ALA A 286 15.48 2.64 -39.63
CA ALA A 286 16.14 1.95 -38.53
C ALA A 286 17.51 1.44 -38.95
N GLY A 287 18.52 1.63 -38.10
CA GLY A 287 19.79 0.94 -38.24
C GLY A 287 19.73 -0.48 -37.72
N ARG A 288 20.72 -1.27 -38.11
CA ARG A 288 20.86 -2.64 -37.67
C ARG A 288 21.47 -2.68 -36.27
N ILE A 289 20.84 -3.46 -35.39
CA ILE A 289 21.42 -3.82 -34.09
C ILE A 289 22.42 -4.96 -34.31
N ASP A 290 23.57 -4.89 -33.65
CA ASP A 290 24.61 -5.91 -33.77
C ASP A 290 24.11 -7.27 -33.27
N ALA A 291 24.56 -8.34 -33.94
CA ALA A 291 24.13 -9.70 -33.63
C ALA A 291 24.52 -10.12 -32.20
N ASP A 292 25.67 -9.67 -31.71
CA ASP A 292 26.11 -9.91 -30.33
C ASP A 292 25.18 -9.21 -29.32
N VAL A 293 24.83 -7.94 -29.58
CA VAL A 293 23.90 -7.18 -28.73
C VAL A 293 22.53 -7.87 -28.69
N ILE A 294 22.02 -8.34 -29.84
CA ILE A 294 20.77 -9.12 -29.91
C ILE A 294 20.87 -10.41 -29.08
N ALA A 295 21.96 -11.17 -29.23
CA ALA A 295 22.16 -12.43 -28.51
C ALA A 295 22.24 -12.22 -26.99
N ARG A 296 22.91 -11.15 -26.54
CA ARG A 296 23.01 -10.80 -25.12
C ARG A 296 21.69 -10.24 -24.56
N LEU A 297 20.92 -9.50 -25.35
CA LEU A 297 19.58 -9.05 -24.95
C LEU A 297 18.59 -10.22 -24.82
N ALA A 298 18.71 -11.26 -25.64
CA ALA A 298 17.87 -12.45 -25.56
C ALA A 298 18.01 -13.21 -24.23
N THR A 299 19.14 -13.05 -23.52
CA THR A 299 19.40 -13.70 -22.22
C THR A 299 19.12 -12.79 -21.01
N ARG A 300 18.61 -11.57 -21.21
CA ARG A 300 18.36 -10.61 -20.12
C ARG A 300 17.45 -11.14 -19.02
N SER A 301 16.36 -11.85 -19.38
CA SER A 301 15.41 -12.36 -18.38
C SER A 301 16.06 -13.43 -17.49
N ALA A 302 16.96 -14.24 -18.05
CA ALA A 302 17.74 -15.20 -17.28
C ALA A 302 18.79 -14.53 -16.39
N ARG A 303 19.46 -13.47 -16.87
CA ARG A 303 20.39 -12.68 -16.04
C ARG A 303 19.67 -11.98 -14.90
N LEU A 304 18.50 -11.40 -15.17
CA LEU A 304 17.66 -10.80 -14.16
C LEU A 304 17.31 -11.85 -13.09
N ASP A 305 16.78 -13.02 -13.48
CA ASP A 305 16.48 -14.11 -12.55
C ASP A 305 17.70 -14.55 -11.73
N ALA A 306 18.88 -14.68 -12.36
CA ALA A 306 20.12 -15.01 -11.67
C ALA A 306 20.53 -13.91 -10.67
N ALA A 307 20.35 -12.64 -11.02
CA ALA A 307 20.61 -11.51 -10.15
C ALA A 307 19.69 -11.53 -8.92
N LEU A 308 18.52 -12.18 -8.97
CA LEU A 308 17.62 -12.33 -7.82
C LEU A 308 18.02 -13.46 -6.85
N GLN A 309 18.87 -14.39 -7.28
CA GLN A 309 19.26 -15.58 -6.50
C GLN A 309 20.41 -15.33 -5.50
N GLY A 310 21.04 -14.15 -5.51
CA GLY A 310 22.06 -13.75 -4.55
C GLY A 310 21.48 -13.64 -3.13
N ARG A 311 22.06 -14.42 -2.19
CA ARG A 311 21.68 -14.60 -0.77
C ARG A 311 20.39 -13.87 -0.38
N VAL A 312 19.28 -14.60 -0.49
CA VAL A 312 18.22 -14.47 0.50
C VAL A 312 18.94 -14.70 1.83
N SER A 313 19.22 -13.63 2.59
CA SER A 313 19.30 -13.80 4.03
C SER A 313 17.98 -14.47 4.34
N SER A 314 18.04 -15.72 4.77
CA SER A 314 16.90 -16.34 5.41
C SER A 314 16.47 -15.34 6.45
N ALA A 315 15.37 -14.63 6.19
CA ALA A 315 14.58 -14.07 7.26
C ALA A 315 14.54 -15.19 8.30
N PRO A 316 14.93 -14.94 9.57
CA PRO A 316 15.02 -16.00 10.54
C PRO A 316 13.70 -16.75 10.47
N ALA A 317 13.77 -18.06 10.17
CA ALA A 317 12.61 -18.93 10.31
C ALA A 317 11.99 -18.55 11.65
N PRO A 318 10.69 -18.21 11.72
CA PRO A 318 10.12 -17.62 12.91
C PRO A 318 10.49 -18.53 14.07
N GLY A 319 11.41 -18.02 14.91
CA GLY A 319 11.81 -18.70 16.11
C GLY A 319 10.51 -18.97 16.85
N ARG A 320 10.31 -20.21 17.28
CA ARG A 320 9.22 -20.59 18.18
C ARG A 320 9.44 -19.86 19.51
N ALA A 321 9.12 -18.58 19.53
CA ALA A 321 9.02 -17.67 20.66
C ALA A 321 8.22 -16.43 20.20
N ASN A 322 6.92 -16.47 20.50
CA ASN A 322 5.92 -15.39 20.44
C ASN A 322 5.49 -14.81 19.07
N ALA A 323 4.92 -15.66 18.20
CA ALA A 323 4.19 -15.26 16.99
C ALA A 323 2.95 -14.37 17.26
N ALA A 324 2.41 -14.33 18.48
CA ALA A 324 1.24 -13.53 18.82
C ALA A 324 1.54 -12.01 18.88
N ALA A 325 2.70 -11.59 19.39
CA ALA A 325 3.01 -10.16 19.61
C ALA A 325 3.23 -9.37 18.30
N SER A 326 3.70 -10.03 17.23
CA SER A 326 3.89 -9.40 15.91
C SER A 326 2.55 -9.12 15.19
N ALA A 327 1.52 -9.95 15.42
CA ALA A 327 0.25 -9.82 14.72
C ALA A 327 -0.56 -8.59 15.15
N TRP A 328 -0.44 -8.17 16.42
CA TRP A 328 -1.16 -7.03 16.99
C TRP A 328 -0.64 -5.67 16.52
N PHE A 329 0.60 -5.56 16.05
CA PHE A 329 1.24 -4.29 15.70
C PHE A 329 1.89 -4.31 14.31
N PRO A 330 1.09 -4.46 13.22
CA PRO A 330 1.62 -4.74 11.87
C PRO A 330 2.26 -3.52 11.18
N LEU A 331 2.10 -2.31 11.72
CA LEU A 331 2.63 -1.08 11.12
C LEU A 331 3.90 -0.59 11.81
N ASN A 332 3.91 -0.58 13.15
CA ASN A 332 5.06 -0.20 13.96
C ASN A 332 5.08 -1.10 15.20
N ALA A 333 6.05 -2.02 15.27
CA ALA A 333 6.20 -2.90 16.44
C ALA A 333 6.68 -2.09 17.65
N PRO A 334 6.04 -2.22 18.82
CA PRO A 334 6.44 -1.49 20.02
C PRO A 334 7.88 -1.82 20.42
N ASP A 335 8.64 -0.79 20.73
CA ASP A 335 10.03 -0.93 21.15
C ASP A 335 10.06 -1.16 22.67
N ALA A 336 10.64 -2.29 23.09
CA ALA A 336 10.79 -2.65 24.50
C ALA A 336 11.99 -1.95 25.18
N GLN A 337 12.93 -1.39 24.42
CA GLN A 337 14.21 -0.89 24.94
C GLN A 337 14.50 0.59 24.65
N ALA A 338 13.96 1.21 23.59
CA ALA A 338 14.41 2.54 23.15
C ALA A 338 13.36 3.68 23.14
N GLY A 339 12.06 3.43 23.39
CA GLY A 339 11.01 4.47 23.23
C GLY A 339 9.85 4.43 24.23
N PHE A 340 9.02 5.46 24.20
CA PHE A 340 7.71 5.50 24.86
C PHE A 340 6.64 5.06 23.84
N ASN A 341 5.66 4.25 24.22
CA ASN A 341 4.71 3.64 23.27
C ASN A 341 3.31 4.27 23.36
N VAL A 342 2.70 4.63 22.23
CA VAL A 342 1.28 5.02 22.15
C VAL A 342 0.52 3.95 21.37
N PHE A 343 -0.31 3.16 22.04
CA PHE A 343 -1.11 2.14 21.35
C PHE A 343 -2.41 2.74 20.82
N ALA A 344 -2.63 2.66 19.51
CA ALA A 344 -3.74 3.31 18.83
C ALA A 344 -4.83 2.32 18.41
N LEU A 345 -6.02 2.45 19.00
CA LEU A 345 -7.16 1.56 18.87
C LEU A 345 -8.17 2.13 17.86
N PRO A 346 -8.53 1.39 16.79
CA PRO A 346 -9.38 1.90 15.72
C PRO A 346 -10.87 1.97 16.13
N TYR A 347 -11.65 2.72 15.34
CA TYR A 347 -13.12 2.68 15.40
C TYR A 347 -13.68 1.37 14.80
N ALA A 348 -14.99 1.14 14.96
CA ALA A 348 -15.67 -0.06 14.48
C ALA A 348 -15.43 -0.31 12.99
N GLY A 349 -15.05 -1.55 12.65
CA GLY A 349 -14.69 -1.97 11.29
C GLY A 349 -13.33 -1.49 10.80
N GLY A 350 -12.67 -0.57 11.52
CA GLY A 350 -11.31 -0.14 11.22
C GLY A 350 -10.26 -1.16 11.70
N GLY A 351 -9.08 -1.16 11.08
CA GLY A 351 -7.89 -1.84 11.59
C GLY A 351 -6.73 -0.88 11.80
N ALA A 352 -5.52 -1.43 11.92
CA ALA A 352 -4.31 -0.63 12.19
C ALA A 352 -4.08 0.47 11.14
N SER A 353 -4.53 0.25 9.90
CA SER A 353 -4.38 1.18 8.78
C SER A 353 -4.98 2.58 9.00
N VAL A 354 -5.96 2.72 9.91
CA VAL A 354 -6.56 4.02 10.30
C VAL A 354 -5.49 5.03 10.71
N TYR A 355 -4.43 4.55 11.37
CA TYR A 355 -3.35 5.37 11.90
C TYR A 355 -2.08 5.33 11.04
N ARG A 356 -2.10 4.71 9.84
CA ARG A 356 -0.91 4.51 8.98
C ARG A 356 -0.12 5.78 8.70
N ALA A 357 -0.84 6.88 8.49
CA ALA A 357 -0.23 8.15 8.11
C ALA A 357 -0.05 9.12 9.29
N TRP A 358 -0.26 8.65 10.53
CA TRP A 358 0.02 9.41 11.74
C TRP A 358 1.50 9.25 12.10
N THR A 359 2.20 10.37 12.21
CA THR A 359 3.63 10.41 12.53
C THR A 359 3.87 11.32 13.71
N LEU A 360 4.49 10.80 14.77
CA LEU A 360 4.92 11.60 15.92
C LEU A 360 6.36 12.11 15.66
N PRO A 361 6.56 13.43 15.51
CA PRO A 361 7.87 14.00 15.21
C PRO A 361 8.86 13.74 16.36
N ARG A 362 10.09 13.37 15.98
CA ARG A 362 11.19 13.12 16.92
C ARG A 362 11.82 14.44 17.38
N ARG A 363 12.35 14.45 18.60
CA ARG A 363 13.08 15.58 19.17
C ARG A 363 14.51 15.17 19.54
N PRO A 364 15.51 16.02 19.29
CA PRO A 364 16.87 15.78 19.80
C PRO A 364 16.87 15.67 21.33
N GLY A 365 17.52 14.64 21.87
CA GLY A 365 17.76 14.50 23.31
C GLY A 365 16.60 13.96 24.17
N VAL A 366 15.46 13.58 23.58
CA VAL A 366 14.33 12.93 24.30
C VAL A 366 13.99 11.61 23.62
N ALA A 367 13.75 10.56 24.41
CA ALA A 367 13.29 9.28 23.86
C ALA A 367 11.99 9.49 23.06
N PRO A 368 11.90 9.01 21.81
CA PRO A 368 10.74 9.29 20.97
C PRO A 368 9.50 8.54 21.45
N TRP A 369 8.34 9.20 21.38
CA TRP A 369 7.06 8.50 21.40
C TRP A 369 6.85 7.81 20.06
N GLN A 370 6.53 6.52 20.10
CA GLN A 370 6.19 5.74 18.93
C GLN A 370 4.70 5.43 18.93
N LEU A 371 4.04 5.71 17.80
CA LEU A 371 2.66 5.28 17.59
C LEU A 371 2.65 3.83 17.11
N CYS A 372 1.96 2.97 17.86
CA CYS A 372 1.83 1.53 17.63
C CYS A 372 0.35 1.18 17.37
N PRO A 373 -0.11 1.25 16.11
CA PRO A 373 -1.50 0.94 15.78
C PRO A 373 -1.86 -0.52 16.08
N VAL A 374 -2.95 -0.73 16.80
CA VAL A 374 -3.42 -2.04 17.25
C VAL A 374 -4.30 -2.67 16.18
N GLN A 375 -3.99 -3.92 15.83
CA GLN A 375 -4.75 -4.72 14.88
C GLN A 375 -5.67 -5.71 15.59
N LEU A 376 -6.98 -5.40 15.61
CA LEU A 376 -7.99 -6.31 16.16
C LEU A 376 -8.15 -7.58 15.29
N PRO A 377 -8.57 -8.72 15.87
CA PRO A 377 -8.86 -9.96 15.12
C PRO A 377 -9.93 -9.79 14.03
N GLY A 378 -9.91 -10.67 13.04
CA GLY A 378 -10.92 -10.78 11.96
C GLY A 378 -10.85 -9.69 10.90
N ARG A 379 -9.79 -8.87 10.85
CA ARG A 379 -9.63 -7.81 9.85
C ARG A 379 -8.17 -7.54 9.49
N GLU A 380 -7.96 -6.85 8.36
CA GLU A 380 -6.63 -6.54 7.80
C GLU A 380 -5.66 -7.72 8.00
N SER A 381 -4.41 -7.56 8.47
CA SER A 381 -3.44 -8.67 8.66
C SER A 381 -3.97 -9.89 9.42
N ARG A 382 -5.04 -9.76 10.21
CA ARG A 382 -5.64 -10.80 11.05
C ARG A 382 -7.01 -11.29 10.57
N PHE A 383 -7.31 -11.16 9.27
CA PHE A 383 -8.63 -11.52 8.70
C PHE A 383 -9.03 -12.99 8.89
N GLY A 384 -8.07 -13.92 8.92
CA GLY A 384 -8.35 -15.34 9.12
C GLY A 384 -8.66 -15.74 10.56
N GLU A 385 -8.53 -14.81 11.51
CA GLU A 385 -8.84 -15.06 12.92
C GLU A 385 -10.32 -14.78 13.20
N PRO A 386 -10.95 -15.52 14.14
CA PRO A 386 -12.32 -15.25 14.52
C PRO A 386 -12.46 -13.82 15.07
N LEU A 387 -13.60 -13.20 14.77
CA LEU A 387 -13.99 -11.96 15.42
C LEU A 387 -14.21 -12.23 16.91
N VAL A 388 -13.80 -11.28 17.74
CA VAL A 388 -14.10 -11.31 19.18
C VAL A 388 -15.32 -10.41 19.38
N ASP A 389 -16.37 -10.94 19.99
CA ASP A 389 -17.67 -10.28 20.19
C ASP A 389 -17.94 -9.91 21.67
N ASP A 390 -17.03 -10.25 22.57
CA ASP A 390 -17.05 -9.88 23.98
C ASP A 390 -15.95 -8.87 24.34
N MET A 391 -16.34 -7.78 25.01
CA MET A 391 -15.42 -6.69 25.35
C MET A 391 -14.34 -7.13 26.35
N ALA A 392 -14.69 -7.94 27.36
CA ALA A 392 -13.73 -8.37 28.37
C ALA A 392 -12.64 -9.26 27.76
N THR A 393 -13.05 -10.22 26.93
CA THR A 393 -12.15 -11.09 26.16
C THR A 393 -11.24 -10.27 25.24
N LEU A 394 -11.80 -9.28 24.52
CA LEU A 394 -11.00 -8.42 23.64
C LEU A 394 -9.95 -7.61 24.42
N VAL A 395 -10.34 -7.05 25.57
CA VAL A 395 -9.45 -6.30 26.46
C VAL A 395 -8.34 -7.19 27.02
N ASP A 396 -8.65 -8.44 27.37
CA ASP A 396 -7.67 -9.40 27.88
C ASP A 396 -6.62 -9.73 26.83
N CYS A 397 -7.05 -10.02 25.60
CA CYS A 397 -6.14 -10.28 24.48
C CYS A 397 -5.25 -9.07 24.17
N ILE A 398 -5.80 -7.85 24.19
CA ILE A 398 -5.04 -6.62 23.95
C ILE A 398 -4.05 -6.36 25.09
N ALA A 399 -4.46 -6.56 26.35
CA ALA A 399 -3.60 -6.35 27.50
C ALA A 399 -2.44 -7.36 27.54
N GLU A 400 -2.68 -8.60 27.13
CA GLU A 400 -1.62 -9.60 26.95
C GLU A 400 -0.61 -9.15 25.89
N ALA A 401 -1.09 -8.66 24.74
CA ALA A 401 -0.23 -8.19 23.66
C ALA A 401 0.60 -6.95 24.02
N ILE A 402 0.02 -6.03 24.80
CA ILE A 402 0.66 -4.77 25.20
C ILE A 402 1.57 -4.95 26.42
N GLY A 403 1.26 -5.89 27.33
CA GLY A 403 1.91 -6.05 28.63
C GLY A 403 3.45 -6.09 28.65
N PRO A 404 4.12 -6.76 27.70
CA PRO A 404 5.59 -6.76 27.58
C PRO A 404 6.20 -5.40 27.24
N HIS A 405 5.39 -4.43 26.81
CA HIS A 405 5.82 -3.13 26.29
C HIS A 405 5.45 -1.96 27.21
N THR A 406 4.96 -2.24 28.41
CA THR A 406 4.52 -1.24 29.40
C THR A 406 5.51 -1.11 30.57
N HIS A 407 6.81 -1.31 30.33
CA HIS A 407 7.89 -1.09 31.31
C HIS A 407 8.40 0.35 31.34
N ARG A 408 8.17 1.10 30.25
CA ARG A 408 8.39 2.54 30.15
C ARG A 408 7.03 3.25 30.04
N PRO A 409 6.97 4.59 30.25
CA PRO A 409 5.78 5.36 29.98
C PRO A 409 5.16 5.00 28.62
N TRP A 410 3.86 4.76 28.66
CA TRP A 410 3.07 4.36 27.51
C TRP A 410 1.70 5.04 27.59
N ALA A 411 1.00 5.16 26.47
CA ALA A 411 -0.28 5.85 26.38
C ALA A 411 -1.24 5.08 25.46
N LEU A 412 -2.53 5.42 25.55
CA LEU A 412 -3.56 4.89 24.66
C LEU A 412 -4.20 6.02 23.85
N LEU A 413 -4.37 5.76 22.57
CA LEU A 413 -5.14 6.57 21.63
C LEU A 413 -6.33 5.73 21.17
N GLY A 414 -7.55 6.25 21.22
CA GLY A 414 -8.73 5.50 20.78
C GLY A 414 -9.75 6.39 20.08
N CYS A 415 -10.42 5.83 19.07
CA CYS A 415 -11.53 6.49 18.37
C CYS A 415 -12.80 5.64 18.44
N SER A 416 -13.93 6.23 18.84
CA SER A 416 -15.25 5.56 18.91
C SER A 416 -15.15 4.26 19.71
N LEU A 417 -15.43 3.08 19.12
CA LEU A 417 -15.20 1.78 19.76
C LEU A 417 -13.80 1.67 20.39
N GLY A 418 -12.76 2.15 19.72
CA GLY A 418 -11.39 2.16 20.22
C GLY A 418 -11.22 2.97 21.50
N SER A 419 -12.04 4.00 21.74
CA SER A 419 -12.02 4.75 23.01
C SER A 419 -12.60 3.94 24.17
N LYS A 420 -13.66 3.14 23.93
CA LYS A 420 -14.21 2.22 24.92
C LYS A 420 -13.21 1.13 25.30
N ILE A 421 -12.56 0.54 24.28
CA ILE A 421 -11.50 -0.46 24.48
C ILE A 421 -10.33 0.17 25.27
N ALA A 422 -9.89 1.37 24.89
CA ALA A 422 -8.79 2.07 25.57
C ALA A 422 -9.05 2.26 27.06
N PHE A 423 -10.28 2.65 27.42
CA PHE A 423 -10.67 2.85 28.80
C PHE A 423 -10.61 1.56 29.63
N GLU A 424 -11.12 0.44 29.12
CA GLU A 424 -11.06 -0.84 29.85
C GLU A 424 -9.64 -1.41 29.93
N VAL A 425 -8.84 -1.24 28.87
CA VAL A 425 -7.40 -1.59 28.92
C VAL A 425 -6.70 -0.76 30.00
N ALA A 426 -6.97 0.54 30.09
CA ALA A 426 -6.40 1.38 31.15
C ALA A 426 -6.83 0.95 32.55
N ARG A 427 -8.12 0.67 32.79
CA ARG A 427 -8.62 0.15 34.07
C ARG A 427 -7.96 -1.17 34.46
N ARG A 428 -7.71 -2.04 33.48
CA ARG A 428 -7.02 -3.32 33.72
C ARG A 428 -5.57 -3.09 34.15
N PHE A 429 -4.82 -2.26 33.44
CA PHE A 429 -3.42 -1.97 33.78
C PHE A 429 -3.25 -1.12 35.04
N GLU A 430 -4.20 -0.23 35.35
CA GLU A 430 -4.23 0.52 36.61
C GLU A 430 -4.34 -0.42 37.82
N ARG A 431 -5.25 -1.41 37.76
CA ARG A 431 -5.38 -2.43 38.82
C ARG A 431 -4.11 -3.28 39.00
N GLN A 432 -3.24 -3.33 38.00
CA GLN A 432 -1.94 -4.00 38.04
C GLN A 432 -0.80 -3.07 38.48
N GLY A 433 -1.09 -1.82 38.87
CA GLY A 433 -0.09 -0.83 39.28
C GLY A 433 0.76 -0.29 38.12
N ARG A 434 0.33 -0.47 36.86
CA ARG A 434 1.06 -0.06 35.65
C ARG A 434 0.20 0.81 34.71
N PRO A 435 -0.48 1.86 35.21
CA PRO A 435 -1.40 2.65 34.40
C PRO A 435 -0.69 3.31 33.20
N PRO A 436 -1.40 3.56 32.09
CA PRO A 436 -0.89 4.43 31.03
C PRO A 436 -0.69 5.86 31.55
N ALA A 437 0.22 6.59 30.92
CA ALA A 437 0.50 8.00 31.22
C ALA A 437 -0.57 8.96 30.68
N LEU A 438 -1.36 8.51 29.70
CA LEU A 438 -2.39 9.32 29.02
C LEU A 438 -3.43 8.42 28.35
N LEU A 439 -4.69 8.84 28.43
CA LEU A 439 -5.77 8.42 27.53
C LEU A 439 -6.13 9.58 26.59
N PHE A 440 -5.96 9.39 25.29
CA PHE A 440 -6.39 10.33 24.26
C PHE A 440 -7.56 9.71 23.48
N LEU A 441 -8.77 10.22 23.71
CA LEU A 441 -10.02 9.62 23.25
C LEU A 441 -10.73 10.54 22.25
N MET A 442 -11.43 9.95 21.28
CA MET A 442 -12.03 10.69 20.16
C MET A 442 -13.40 10.11 19.82
N ALA A 443 -14.37 10.97 19.52
CA ALA A 443 -15.66 10.58 18.91
C ALA A 443 -16.39 9.44 19.65
N CYS A 444 -16.48 9.51 20.98
CA CYS A 444 -17.11 8.47 21.80
C CYS A 444 -17.88 9.09 22.97
N PRO A 445 -19.12 8.65 23.28
CA PRO A 445 -19.79 9.09 24.50
C PRO A 445 -19.07 8.52 25.73
N ALA A 446 -19.33 9.09 26.91
CA ALA A 446 -18.80 8.57 28.18
C ALA A 446 -19.08 7.06 28.33
N PRO A 447 -18.18 6.28 28.96
CA PRO A 447 -18.28 4.83 28.99
C PRO A 447 -19.52 4.33 29.73
N SER A 448 -20.09 5.14 30.64
CA SER A 448 -21.35 4.87 31.35
C SER A 448 -22.62 5.17 30.55
N LEU A 449 -22.50 5.71 29.32
CA LEU A 449 -23.64 6.06 28.48
C LEU A 449 -23.83 5.01 27.37
N PRO A 450 -25.07 4.57 27.12
CA PRO A 450 -25.36 3.75 25.95
C PRO A 450 -25.16 4.55 24.66
N LEU A 451 -24.87 3.87 23.56
CA LEU A 451 -24.99 4.49 22.24
C LEU A 451 -26.48 4.76 21.97
N GLY A 452 -26.82 6.00 21.61
CA GLY A 452 -28.21 6.39 21.33
C GLY A 452 -28.83 5.68 20.11
N ARG A 453 -27.99 5.11 19.24
CA ARG A 453 -28.40 4.44 18.02
C ARG A 453 -27.84 3.02 17.96
N ARG A 454 -28.74 2.03 17.90
CA ARG A 454 -28.41 0.62 17.71
C ARG A 454 -28.74 0.18 16.29
N ILE A 455 -27.73 -0.30 15.59
CA ILE A 455 -27.83 -0.75 14.19
C ILE A 455 -27.46 -2.23 14.05
N SER A 456 -26.68 -2.79 14.98
CA SER A 456 -26.12 -4.14 14.88
C SER A 456 -27.15 -5.27 14.81
N THR A 457 -28.36 -5.05 15.35
CA THR A 457 -29.46 -6.04 15.36
C THR A 457 -30.44 -5.87 14.20
N ARG A 458 -30.27 -4.85 13.35
CA ARG A 458 -31.16 -4.61 12.21
C ARG A 458 -31.00 -5.68 11.13
N ALA A 459 -32.02 -5.85 10.32
CA ALA A 459 -31.95 -6.70 9.13
C ALA A 459 -30.77 -6.30 8.23
N GLU A 460 -30.27 -7.23 7.43
CA GLU A 460 -29.03 -7.05 6.66
C GLU A 460 -29.05 -5.81 5.75
N ALA A 461 -30.15 -5.63 5.01
CA ALA A 461 -30.34 -4.49 4.12
C ALA A 461 -30.35 -3.15 4.89
N ASP A 462 -31.05 -3.10 6.03
CA ASP A 462 -31.13 -1.90 6.85
C ASP A 462 -29.78 -1.56 7.47
N PHE A 463 -29.08 -2.55 8.04
CA PHE A 463 -27.73 -2.36 8.58
C PHE A 463 -26.76 -1.84 7.51
N ALA A 464 -26.80 -2.40 6.30
CA ALA A 464 -25.98 -1.92 5.19
C ALA A 464 -26.33 -0.48 4.78
N GLY A 465 -27.63 -0.12 4.81
CA GLY A 465 -28.09 1.26 4.63
C GLY A 465 -27.52 2.19 5.71
N GLU A 466 -27.48 1.73 6.96
CA GLU A 466 -26.91 2.50 8.05
C GLU A 466 -25.41 2.71 7.91
N VAL A 467 -24.65 1.65 7.62
CA VAL A 467 -23.20 1.75 7.38
C VAL A 467 -22.88 2.78 6.29
N ARG A 468 -23.68 2.84 5.22
CA ARG A 468 -23.51 3.85 4.16
C ARG A 468 -23.69 5.27 4.70
N HIS A 469 -24.64 5.48 5.60
CA HIS A 469 -24.93 6.80 6.16
C HIS A 469 -23.91 7.27 7.20
N LEU A 470 -23.24 6.35 7.90
CA LEU A 470 -22.24 6.71 8.93
C LEU A 470 -21.04 7.48 8.34
N GLY A 471 -20.74 7.36 7.05
CA GLY A 471 -19.63 8.09 6.41
C GLY A 471 -18.23 7.56 6.75
N GLY A 472 -18.15 6.43 7.46
CA GLY A 472 -16.88 5.77 7.81
C GLY A 472 -16.30 4.93 6.69
N THR A 473 -17.13 4.45 5.79
CA THR A 473 -16.73 3.59 4.68
C THR A 473 -16.57 4.45 3.41
N PRO A 474 -15.39 4.45 2.75
CA PRO A 474 -15.20 5.23 1.53
C PRO A 474 -16.25 4.90 0.46
N PRO A 475 -16.71 5.86 -0.37
CA PRO A 475 -17.73 5.62 -1.40
C PRO A 475 -17.38 4.49 -2.36
N GLU A 476 -16.09 4.34 -2.69
CA GLU A 476 -15.58 3.26 -3.54
C GLU A 476 -15.76 1.90 -2.87
N VAL A 477 -15.60 1.86 -1.55
CA VAL A 477 -15.84 0.64 -0.77
C VAL A 477 -17.33 0.32 -0.70
N LEU A 478 -18.18 1.33 -0.54
CA LEU A 478 -19.64 1.17 -0.50
C LEU A 478 -20.22 0.69 -1.85
N ALA A 479 -19.57 1.04 -2.96
CA ALA A 479 -19.95 0.63 -4.31
C ALA A 479 -19.55 -0.82 -4.64
N ASP A 480 -18.58 -1.38 -3.91
CA ASP A 480 -18.06 -2.74 -4.10
C ASP A 480 -18.83 -3.74 -3.23
N ALA A 481 -19.76 -4.47 -3.84
CA ALA A 481 -20.59 -5.47 -3.16
C ALA A 481 -19.77 -6.61 -2.53
N GLU A 482 -18.63 -6.96 -3.13
CA GLU A 482 -17.80 -8.06 -2.64
C GLU A 482 -17.04 -7.65 -1.38
N MET A 483 -16.45 -6.47 -1.40
CA MET A 483 -15.77 -5.91 -0.25
C MET A 483 -16.75 -5.59 0.88
N MET A 484 -17.95 -5.10 0.56
CA MET A 484 -19.01 -4.93 1.56
C MET A 484 -19.40 -6.26 2.20
N ARG A 485 -19.57 -7.34 1.43
CA ARG A 485 -19.82 -8.69 1.98
C ARG A 485 -18.74 -9.15 2.96
N THR A 486 -17.48 -8.80 2.71
CA THR A 486 -16.36 -9.07 3.64
C THR A 486 -16.38 -8.18 4.88
N LEU A 487 -16.72 -6.90 4.75
CA LEU A 487 -16.71 -5.93 5.84
C LEU A 487 -17.95 -5.99 6.72
N MET A 488 -19.10 -6.42 6.19
CA MET A 488 -20.37 -6.44 6.93
C MET A 488 -20.32 -7.26 8.23
N PRO A 489 -19.77 -8.49 8.26
CA PRO A 489 -19.65 -9.24 9.52
C PRO A 489 -18.79 -8.51 10.55
N ILE A 490 -17.68 -7.91 10.11
CA ILE A 490 -16.73 -7.17 10.95
C ILE A 490 -17.42 -5.93 11.55
N LEU A 491 -18.05 -5.12 10.69
CA LEU A 491 -18.77 -3.92 11.08
C LEU A 491 -19.92 -4.25 12.03
N ARG A 492 -20.65 -5.34 11.77
CA ARG A 492 -21.77 -5.77 12.61
C ARG A 492 -21.29 -6.23 13.99
N ASN A 493 -20.25 -7.05 14.03
CA ASN A 493 -19.61 -7.50 15.28
C ASN A 493 -19.15 -6.32 16.14
N ASP A 494 -18.40 -5.41 15.53
CA ASP A 494 -17.86 -4.25 16.25
C ASP A 494 -18.94 -3.25 16.68
N SER A 495 -19.98 -3.08 15.86
CA SER A 495 -21.13 -2.27 16.24
C SER A 495 -21.84 -2.90 17.44
N ALA A 496 -22.03 -4.23 17.46
CA ALA A 496 -22.61 -4.93 18.59
C ALA A 496 -21.76 -4.77 19.87
N LEU A 497 -20.44 -4.92 19.77
CA LEU A 497 -19.50 -4.64 20.87
C LEU A 497 -19.68 -3.22 21.43
N ALA A 498 -19.74 -2.22 20.54
CA ALA A 498 -19.88 -0.83 20.94
C ALA A 498 -21.26 -0.54 21.56
N GLU A 499 -22.32 -1.16 21.05
CA GLU A 499 -23.70 -0.98 21.49
C GLU A 499 -24.01 -1.68 22.82
N HIS A 500 -23.43 -2.86 23.06
CA HIS A 500 -23.61 -3.63 24.28
C HIS A 500 -22.75 -3.13 25.44
N TYR A 501 -21.64 -2.45 25.16
CA TYR A 501 -20.77 -1.92 26.20
C TYR A 501 -21.36 -0.67 26.87
N VAL A 502 -21.65 -0.80 28.16
CA VAL A 502 -21.94 0.29 29.11
C VAL A 502 -21.24 -0.03 30.43
N ALA A 503 -20.32 0.84 30.86
CA ALA A 503 -19.64 0.73 32.14
C ALA A 503 -20.56 1.14 33.31
N ALA A 504 -20.19 0.72 34.52
CA ALA A 504 -20.82 1.23 35.73
C ALA A 504 -20.67 2.76 35.82
N ALA A 505 -21.66 3.43 36.41
CA ALA A 505 -21.70 4.90 36.50
C ALA A 505 -20.49 5.50 37.24
N ASP A 506 -19.91 4.74 38.16
CA ASP A 506 -18.76 5.08 39.00
C ASP A 506 -17.42 4.55 38.46
N ALA A 507 -17.42 3.83 37.34
CA ALA A 507 -16.19 3.30 36.76
C ALA A 507 -15.25 4.45 36.37
N ALA A 508 -14.06 4.56 36.93
CA ALA A 508 -13.11 5.61 36.60
C ALA A 508 -11.69 5.05 36.40
N VAL A 509 -10.81 5.87 35.84
CA VAL A 509 -9.36 5.65 35.79
C VAL A 509 -8.63 6.84 36.40
N ASN A 510 -7.61 6.61 37.22
CA ASN A 510 -6.70 7.67 37.69
C ASN A 510 -5.58 7.92 36.66
N VAL A 511 -5.99 8.19 35.42
CA VAL A 511 -5.12 8.54 34.30
C VAL A 511 -5.61 9.85 33.70
N PRO A 512 -4.73 10.79 33.30
CA PRO A 512 -5.15 11.98 32.58
C PRO A 512 -5.90 11.61 31.29
N VAL A 513 -7.08 12.19 31.09
CA VAL A 513 -7.92 11.97 29.90
C VAL A 513 -7.99 13.25 29.07
N VAL A 514 -7.72 13.11 27.77
CA VAL A 514 -8.05 14.13 26.76
C VAL A 514 -9.17 13.57 25.90
N MET A 515 -10.32 14.26 25.85
CA MET A 515 -11.43 13.92 24.97
C MET A 515 -11.54 14.90 23.80
N VAL A 516 -11.53 14.40 22.56
CA VAL A 516 -11.81 15.20 21.36
C VAL A 516 -13.20 14.88 20.82
N ALA A 517 -14.07 15.89 20.84
CA ALA A 517 -15.40 15.85 20.23
C ALA A 517 -15.42 16.62 18.92
N ALA A 518 -16.40 16.30 18.06
CA ALA A 518 -16.64 17.03 16.81
C ALA A 518 -17.92 17.87 16.90
N SER A 519 -17.95 19.00 16.21
CA SER A 519 -19.12 19.91 16.18
C SER A 519 -20.36 19.27 15.56
N ASP A 520 -20.18 18.48 14.51
CA ASP A 520 -21.23 17.93 13.64
C ASP A 520 -21.26 16.39 13.68
N ASP A 521 -20.87 15.81 14.81
CA ASP A 521 -20.93 14.37 15.01
C ASP A 521 -22.37 13.91 15.29
N HIS A 522 -22.98 13.26 14.30
CA HIS A 522 -24.34 12.73 14.40
C HIS A 522 -24.48 11.48 15.27
N LEU A 523 -23.38 10.89 15.73
CA LEU A 523 -23.37 9.70 16.60
C LEU A 523 -23.07 10.02 18.05
N VAL A 524 -22.37 11.12 18.30
CA VAL A 524 -21.93 11.51 19.65
C VAL A 524 -22.08 13.01 19.81
N THR A 525 -22.97 13.41 20.72
CA THR A 525 -23.11 14.83 21.06
C THR A 525 -21.91 15.31 21.88
N VAL A 526 -21.61 16.61 21.79
CA VAL A 526 -20.58 17.25 22.62
C VAL A 526 -20.86 17.07 24.12
N GLU A 527 -22.13 17.06 24.51
CA GLU A 527 -22.52 16.83 25.91
C GLU A 527 -22.18 15.41 26.38
N GLU A 528 -22.50 14.39 25.58
CA GLU A 528 -22.16 13.00 25.89
C GLU A 528 -20.65 12.77 25.96
N ALA A 529 -19.87 13.43 25.09
CA ALA A 529 -18.41 13.38 25.12
C ALA A 529 -17.84 14.09 26.36
N ARG A 530 -18.39 15.24 26.77
CA ARG A 530 -17.94 15.97 27.98
C ARG A 530 -18.17 15.18 29.28
N ARG A 531 -19.15 14.28 29.30
CA ARG A 531 -19.42 13.42 30.48
C ARG A 531 -18.26 12.46 30.82
N TRP A 532 -17.27 12.29 29.94
CA TRP A 532 -16.01 11.61 30.26
C TRP A 532 -15.28 12.22 31.46
N GLN A 533 -15.52 13.48 31.79
CA GLN A 533 -14.99 14.13 32.99
C GLN A 533 -15.24 13.32 34.27
N ARG A 534 -16.38 12.62 34.38
CA ARG A 534 -16.74 11.79 35.55
C ARG A 534 -15.88 10.54 35.69
N HIS A 535 -15.24 10.12 34.61
CA HIS A 535 -14.46 8.87 34.52
C HIS A 535 -12.95 9.12 34.53
N ALA A 536 -12.52 10.38 34.66
CA ALA A 536 -11.14 10.84 34.56
C ALA A 536 -10.60 11.31 35.93
N GLY A 537 -10.19 10.37 36.79
CA GLY A 537 -9.80 10.63 38.18
C GLY A 537 -8.52 11.44 38.37
N ALA A 538 -7.61 11.46 37.39
CA ALA A 538 -6.35 12.20 37.47
C ALA A 538 -6.29 13.47 36.60
N GLY A 539 -7.42 13.89 36.04
CA GLY A 539 -7.55 15.13 35.26
C GLY A 539 -8.24 14.92 33.91
N PHE A 540 -9.00 15.93 33.50
CA PHE A 540 -9.78 15.93 32.27
C PHE A 540 -9.50 17.20 31.47
N ASP A 541 -9.08 17.03 30.22
CA ASP A 541 -9.02 18.07 29.20
C ASP A 541 -9.92 17.65 28.04
N TRP A 542 -10.47 18.61 27.31
CA TRP A 542 -11.29 18.31 26.16
C TRP A 542 -11.08 19.33 25.05
N ARG A 543 -11.27 18.87 23.81
CA ARG A 543 -11.12 19.67 22.60
C ARG A 543 -12.35 19.49 21.73
N LEU A 544 -12.74 20.55 21.05
CA LEU A 544 -13.76 20.53 20.02
C LEU A 544 -13.07 20.76 18.67
N VAL A 545 -13.47 20.01 17.66
CA VAL A 545 -12.99 20.19 16.29
C VAL A 545 -14.18 20.30 15.33
N ASP A 546 -14.02 21.12 14.30
CA ASP A 546 -15.03 21.24 13.25
C ASP A 546 -15.05 19.99 12.36
N GLY A 547 -16.22 19.37 12.22
CA GLY A 547 -16.44 18.21 11.37
C GLY A 547 -17.38 17.16 12.00
N GLY A 548 -17.59 16.05 11.27
CA GLY A 548 -18.41 14.92 11.72
C GLY A 548 -17.60 13.79 12.36
N HIS A 549 -18.25 12.65 12.64
CA HIS A 549 -17.68 11.51 13.39
C HIS A 549 -16.29 11.04 12.93
N PHE A 550 -16.01 11.10 11.63
CA PHE A 550 -14.73 10.68 11.02
C PHE A 550 -13.73 11.84 10.81
N PHE A 551 -13.81 12.91 11.63
CA PHE A 551 -12.91 14.07 11.59
C PHE A 551 -11.42 13.70 11.63
N LEU A 552 -11.08 12.55 12.24
CA LEU A 552 -9.69 12.09 12.37
C LEU A 552 -8.95 11.91 11.04
N ARG A 553 -9.69 11.71 9.95
CA ARG A 553 -9.12 11.62 8.59
C ARG A 553 -8.69 12.99 8.05
N GLN A 554 -9.43 14.04 8.42
CA GLN A 554 -9.25 15.40 7.90
C GLN A 554 -8.37 16.26 8.81
N ARG A 555 -8.39 16.00 10.12
CA ARG A 555 -7.75 16.83 11.15
C ARG A 555 -6.51 16.18 11.77
N ARG A 556 -5.90 15.22 11.08
CA ARG A 556 -4.76 14.42 11.56
C ARG A 556 -3.64 15.26 12.17
N ARG A 557 -3.22 16.34 11.50
CA ARG A 557 -2.10 17.19 11.97
C ARG A 557 -2.42 17.81 13.33
N GLU A 558 -3.57 18.47 13.43
CA GLU A 558 -4.06 19.09 14.65
C GLU A 558 -4.19 18.08 15.80
N LEU A 559 -4.78 16.90 15.53
CA LEU A 559 -4.91 15.84 16.52
C LEU A 559 -3.56 15.31 17.00
N THR A 560 -2.59 15.18 16.08
CA THR A 560 -1.24 14.73 16.41
C THR A 560 -0.52 15.78 17.26
N ASP A 561 -0.69 17.07 16.96
CA ASP A 561 -0.12 18.16 17.74
C ASP A 561 -0.70 18.19 19.17
N TRP A 562 -2.02 18.06 19.32
CA TRP A 562 -2.66 17.96 20.65
C TRP A 562 -2.25 16.71 21.43
N LEU A 563 -2.12 15.57 20.75
CA LEU A 563 -1.62 14.33 21.37
C LEU A 563 -0.20 14.55 21.91
N LEU A 564 0.70 15.14 21.12
CA LEU A 564 2.06 15.43 21.56
C LEU A 564 2.09 16.39 22.74
N ASP A 565 1.26 17.43 22.74
CA ASP A 565 1.18 18.37 23.85
C ASP A 565 0.66 17.73 25.13
N ALA A 566 -0.31 16.81 25.01
CA ALA A 566 -0.79 16.01 26.14
C ALA A 566 0.29 15.06 26.67
N LEU A 567 0.99 14.33 25.80
CA LEU A 567 2.08 13.43 26.17
C LEU A 567 3.21 14.18 26.90
N ARG A 568 3.56 15.38 26.43
CA ARG A 568 4.56 16.26 27.08
C ARG A 568 4.15 16.70 28.48
N ARG A 569 2.86 16.99 28.69
CA ARG A 569 2.34 17.33 30.02
C ARG A 569 2.45 16.12 30.96
N SER A 570 2.04 14.94 30.50
CA SER A 570 2.15 13.71 31.28
C SER A 570 3.59 13.38 31.67
N GLU A 571 4.56 13.54 30.76
CA GLU A 571 5.99 13.33 31.08
C GLU A 571 6.50 14.22 32.22
N ARG A 572 6.08 15.50 32.25
CA ARG A 572 6.51 16.44 33.30
C ARG A 572 5.96 16.03 34.66
N THR A 573 4.70 15.60 34.72
CA THR A 573 4.07 15.09 35.95
C THR A 573 4.78 13.84 36.46
N THR A 574 5.13 12.88 35.58
CA THR A 574 5.85 11.66 35.97
C THR A 574 7.25 11.96 36.49
N ARG A 575 7.99 12.89 35.86
CA ARG A 575 9.33 13.28 36.35
C ARG A 575 9.28 13.96 37.71
N LEU A 576 8.33 14.88 37.93
CA LEU A 576 8.17 15.57 39.21
C LEU A 576 7.82 14.60 40.36
N ALA A 577 6.99 13.59 40.10
CA ALA A 577 6.67 12.54 41.07
C ALA A 577 7.88 11.64 41.42
N SER A 578 8.81 11.44 40.47
CA SER A 578 10.04 10.65 40.69
C SER A 578 11.17 11.40 41.39
N THR A 579 11.06 12.74 41.54
CA THR A 579 12.09 13.61 42.14
C THR A 579 11.74 14.14 43.53
N SER A 580 10.59 13.75 44.10
CA SER A 580 10.22 14.12 45.46
C SER A 580 10.94 13.18 46.45
N PRO A 581 11.80 13.67 47.36
CA PRO A 581 12.42 12.81 48.36
C PRO A 581 11.36 12.32 49.36
N ALA A 582 11.45 11.04 49.71
CA ALA A 582 10.64 10.39 50.74
C ALA A 582 10.90 10.96 52.14
#